data_AF-A0A7W0Z2J0-F1
#
_entry.id   AF-A0A7W0Z2J0-F1
#
_cell.length_a   1.000
_cell.length_b   1.000
_cell.length_c   1.000
_cell.angle_alpha   90.00
_cell.angle_beta   90.00
_cell.angle_gamma   90.00
#
_symmetry.space_group_name_H-M   'P 1'
#
loop_
_entity.id
_entity.type
_entity.pdbx_description
1 polymer ?
#
loop_
_entity_poly.entity_id
_entity_poly.type
_entity_poly.pdbx_seq_one_letter_code
_entity_poly.pdbx_strand_id
1 'polypeptide(L)' 'MTAREREVLTLIVAGKTDREIAATLFVSRRTVTTHTSNLFVKLGVSGRAEAAARAVRDNLV' A
#
# COMPACT_ATOMS: atom_id res chain seq x y z
N MET A 1 -10.46 -5.83 1.39
CA MET A 1 -9.55 -4.78 0.83
C MET A 1 -10.28 -4.08 -0.31
N THR A 2 -10.12 -2.76 -0.45
CA THR A 2 -10.73 -1.98 -1.53
C THR A 2 -9.85 -1.97 -2.79
N ALA A 3 -10.39 -1.53 -3.93
CA ALA A 3 -9.63 -1.36 -5.15
C ALA A 3 -8.42 -0.42 -4.96
N ARG A 4 -8.61 0.72 -4.28
CA ARG A 4 -7.51 1.67 -4.01
C ARG A 4 -6.45 1.08 -3.08
N GLU A 5 -6.85 0.31 -2.07
CA GLU A 5 -5.90 -0.38 -1.20
C GLU A 5 -5.05 -1.40 -1.96
N ARG A 6 -5.61 -2.08 -2.96
CA ARG A 6 -4.86 -3.01 -3.82
C ARG A 6 -3.87 -2.29 -4.73
N GLU A 7 -4.26 -1.18 -5.34
CA GLU A 7 -3.34 -0.35 -6.14
C GLU A 7 -2.18 0.17 -5.29
N VAL A 8 -2.48 0.70 -4.09
CA VAL A 8 -1.46 1.13 -3.13
C VAL A 8 -0.53 -0.03 -2.74
N LEU A 9 -1.08 -1.23 -2.47
CA LEU A 9 -0.28 -2.41 -2.14
C LEU A 9 0.64 -2.82 -3.31
N THR A 10 0.14 -2.77 -4.55
CA THR A 10 0.92 -3.07 -5.76
C THR A 10 2.12 -2.12 -5.88
N LEU A 11 1.90 -0.83 -5.68
CA LEU A 11 2.96 0.17 -5.73
C LEU A 11 3.92 0.06 -4.54
N ILE A 12 3.43 -0.41 -3.38
CA ILE A 12 4.29 -0.73 -2.23
C ILE A 12 5.29 -1.83 -2.59
N VAL A 13 4.81 -2.94 -3.18
CA VAL A 13 5.63 -4.07 -3.64
C VAL A 13 6.63 -3.61 -4.70
N ALA A 14 6.23 -2.69 -5.58
CA ALA A 14 7.12 -2.06 -6.57
C ALA A 14 8.14 -1.06 -5.96
N GLY A 15 8.21 -0.93 -4.63
CA GLY A 15 9.19 -0.09 -3.93
C GLY A 15 8.88 1.40 -3.90
N LYS A 16 7.68 1.85 -4.34
CA LYS A 16 7.33 3.28 -4.46
C LYS A 16 7.01 3.94 -3.13
N THR A 17 7.69 5.02 -2.79
CA THR A 17 7.39 5.85 -1.60
C THR A 17 5.98 6.44 -1.65
N ASP A 18 5.41 6.84 -0.51
CA ASP A 18 4.09 7.48 -0.46
C ASP A 18 3.99 8.73 -1.34
N ARG A 19 5.11 9.43 -1.56
CA ARG A 19 5.18 10.58 -2.48
C ARG A 19 5.02 10.14 -3.93
N GLU A 20 5.68 9.07 -4.34
CA GLU A 20 5.57 8.52 -5.70
C GLU A 20 4.21 7.87 -5.93
N ILE A 21 3.66 7.18 -4.93
CA ILE A 21 2.31 6.61 -4.98
C ILE A 21 1.28 7.74 -5.17
N ALA A 22 1.41 8.82 -4.39
CA ALA A 22 0.55 10.00 -4.51
C ALA A 22 0.60 10.59 -5.92
N ALA A 23 1.80 10.75 -6.50
CA ALA A 23 1.97 11.21 -7.87
C ALA A 23 1.36 10.24 -8.90
N THR A 24 1.56 8.93 -8.73
CA THR A 24 1.07 7.89 -9.65
C THR A 24 -0.45 7.81 -9.65
N LEU A 25 -1.07 7.96 -8.48
CA LEU A 25 -2.53 7.85 -8.30
C LEU A 25 -3.25 9.20 -8.39
N PHE A 26 -2.53 10.30 -8.65
CA PHE A 26 -3.07 11.67 -8.69
C PHE A 26 -3.83 12.08 -7.42
N VAL A 27 -3.29 11.73 -6.25
CA VAL A 27 -3.86 12.05 -4.93
C VAL A 27 -2.83 12.73 -4.02
N SER A 28 -3.28 13.24 -2.88
CA SER A 28 -2.36 13.79 -1.87
C SER A 28 -1.58 12.69 -1.15
N ARG A 29 -0.38 13.02 -0.63
CA ARG A 29 0.37 12.12 0.27
C ARG A 29 -0.45 11.70 1.49
N ARG A 30 -1.26 12.61 2.04
CA ARG A 30 -2.15 12.32 3.17
C ARG A 30 -3.17 11.24 2.82
N THR A 31 -3.73 11.28 1.61
CA THR A 31 -4.65 10.26 1.11
C THR A 31 -3.96 8.89 1.03
N VAL A 32 -2.73 8.84 0.53
CA VAL A 32 -1.94 7.60 0.52
C VAL A 32 -1.71 7.09 1.95
N THR A 33 -1.33 7.96 2.90
CA THR A 33 -1.16 7.57 4.30
C THR A 33 -2.44 6.98 4.91
N THR A 34 -3.62 7.53 4.58
CA THR A 34 -4.89 6.94 5.03
C THR A 34 -5.11 5.55 4.44
N HIS A 35 -4.82 5.36 3.14
CA HIS A 35 -4.92 4.04 2.51
C HIS A 35 -3.92 3.04 3.08
N THR A 36 -2.67 3.43 3.32
CA THR A 36 -1.65 2.54 3.90
C THR A 36 -1.98 2.15 5.33
N SER A 37 -2.45 3.09 6.17
CA SER A 37 -2.91 2.77 7.53
C SER A 37 -4.05 1.74 7.54
N ASN A 38 -5.09 1.97 6.72
CA ASN A 38 -6.22 1.05 6.63
C ASN A 38 -5.82 -0.32 6.05
N LEU A 39 -4.93 -0.32 5.05
CA LEU A 39 -4.35 -1.51 4.45
C LEU A 39 -3.56 -2.33 5.48
N PHE A 40 -2.72 -1.69 6.29
CA PHE A 40 -1.90 -2.38 7.29
C PHE A 40 -2.75 -3.01 8.38
N VAL A 41 -3.77 -2.31 8.86
CA VAL A 41 -4.76 -2.88 9.81
C VAL A 41 -5.45 -4.10 9.20
N LYS A 42 -5.87 -4.03 7.93
CA LYS A 42 -6.54 -5.15 7.25
C LYS A 42 -5.63 -6.34 6.98
N LEU A 43 -4.34 -6.10 6.73
CA LEU A 43 -3.34 -7.15 6.53
C LEU A 43 -2.79 -7.72 7.84
N GLY A 44 -3.04 -7.04 8.97
CA GLY A 44 -2.49 -7.39 10.27
C GLY A 44 -0.97 -7.23 10.34
N VAL A 45 -0.43 -6.20 9.69
CA VAL A 45 1.02 -5.94 9.60
C VAL A 45 1.38 -4.60 10.25
N SER A 46 2.60 -4.49 10.76
CA SER A 46 3.09 -3.31 11.49
C SER A 46 3.55 -2.18 10.58
N GLY A 47 3.77 -2.45 9.30
CA GLY A 47 4.23 -1.44 8.37
C GLY A 47 4.51 -1.94 6.96
N ARG A 48 5.14 -1.05 6.20
CA ARG A 48 5.34 -1.17 4.75
C ARG A 48 6.13 -2.41 4.34
N ALA A 49 7.24 -2.70 5.02
CA ALA A 49 8.10 -3.83 4.66
C ALA A 49 7.38 -5.16 4.86
N GLU A 50 6.67 -5.30 5.98
CA GLU A 50 5.82 -6.46 6.25
C GLU A 50 4.66 -6.56 5.26
N ALA A 51 4.01 -5.44 4.91
CA ALA A 51 2.95 -5.43 3.91
C ALA A 51 3.45 -5.93 2.54
N ALA A 52 4.63 -5.48 2.10
CA ALA A 52 5.25 -5.94 0.86
C ALA A 52 5.59 -7.43 0.91
N ALA A 53 6.24 -7.88 1.98
CA ALA A 53 6.61 -9.29 2.15
C ALA A 53 5.37 -10.21 2.20
N ARG A 54 4.32 -9.77 2.89
CA ARG A 54 3.05 -10.50 2.99
C ARG A 54 2.34 -10.58 1.65
N ALA A 55 2.31 -9.47 0.90
CA ALA A 55 1.70 -9.43 -0.43
C ALA A 55 2.33 -10.44 -1.40
N VAL A 56 3.66 -10.52 -1.43
CA VAL A 56 4.39 -11.48 -2.26
C VAL A 56 4.17 -12.91 -1.78
N ARG A 57 4.22 -13.16 -0.46
CA ARG A 57 4.02 -14.50 0.12
C ARG A 57 2.63 -15.07 -0.19
N ASP A 58 1.60 -14.24 -0.08
CA ASP A 58 0.20 -14.65 -0.18
C ASP A 58 -0.37 -14.43 -1.60
N ASN A 59 0.45 -14.02 -2.58
CA ASN A 59 0.05 -13.70 -3.96
C ASN A 59 -1.14 -12.70 -4.03
N LEU A 60 -1.08 -11.63 -3.24
CA LEU A 60 -2.17 -10.64 -3.18
C LEU A 60 -2.13 -9.62 -4.33
N VAL A 61 -0.95 -9.40 -4.90
CA VAL A 61 -0.63 -8.51 -6.03
C VAL A 61 0.56 -9.05 -6.82
#